data_AF-A0A4R5MAA1-F1
#
_entry.id   AF-A0A4R5MAA1-F1
#
_cell.length_a   1.000
_cell.length_b   1.000
_cell.length_c   1.000
_cell.angle_alpha   90.00
_cell.angle_beta   90.00
_cell.angle_gamma   90.00
#
_symmetry.space_group_name_H-M   'P 1'
#
loop_
_entity.id
_entity.type
_entity.pdbx_description
1 polymer ?
#
loop_
_entity_poly.entity_id
_entity_poly.type
_entity_poly.pdbx_seq_one_letter_code
_entity_poly.pdbx_strand_id
1 'polypeptide(L)' 'MKATISSDGTLEIRPETELEAYALKQWGFKSFPSGDPSRDGFPRMFVDCSGYADNARFDTRTDYRRV' A
#
# COMPACT_ATOMS: atom_id res chain seq x y z
N MET A 1 4.03 1.89 13.15
CA MET A 1 3.85 2.08 11.69
C MET A 1 4.67 3.28 11.26
N LYS A 2 5.34 3.20 10.11
CA LYS A 2 6.12 4.29 9.55
C LYS A 2 5.61 4.71 8.17
N ALA A 3 5.47 6.02 7.96
CA ALA A 3 5.16 6.63 6.67
C ALA A 3 6.29 7.60 6.28
N THR A 4 6.75 7.52 5.03
CA THR A 4 7.84 8.36 4.49
C THR A 4 7.39 8.96 3.17
N ILE A 5 7.67 10.24 2.94
CA ILE A 5 7.44 10.89 1.65
C ILE A 5 8.79 11.04 0.97
N SER A 6 8.93 10.41 -0.20
CA SER A 6 10.12 10.50 -1.03
C SER A 6 10.15 11.83 -1.80
N SER A 7 11.34 12.23 -2.28
CA SER A 7 11.53 13.51 -2.97
C SER A 7 10.74 13.63 -4.29
N ASP A 8 10.29 12.51 -4.85
CA ASP A 8 9.43 12.42 -6.02
C ASP A 8 7.93 12.52 -5.68
N GLY A 9 7.59 12.72 -4.42
CA GLY A 9 6.21 12.79 -3.92
C GLY A 9 5.58 11.43 -3.64
N THR A 10 6.33 10.33 -3.73
CA THR A 10 5.83 8.99 -3.39
C THR A 10 5.63 8.84 -1.88
N LEU A 11 4.46 8.38 -1.45
CA LEU A 11 4.18 7.99 -0.08
C LEU A 11 4.50 6.51 0.14
N GLU A 12 5.51 6.22 0.96
CA GLU A 12 5.89 4.86 1.36
C GLU A 12 5.36 4.56 2.76
N ILE A 13 4.61 3.48 2.92
CA ILE A 13 4.04 3.04 4.20
C ILE A 13 4.54 1.64 4.53
N ARG A 14 5.10 1.48 5.73
CA ARG A 14 5.59 0.21 6.24
C ARG A 14 5.00 -0.08 7.64
N PRO A 15 4.30 -1.21 7.83
CA PRO A 15 3.94 -1.70 9.15
C PRO A 15 5.18 -2.15 9.92
N GLU A 16 5.16 -1.95 11.23
CA GLU A 16 6.19 -2.40 12.17
C GLU A 16 5.68 -3.57 13.03
N THR A 17 4.37 -3.87 12.97
CA THR A 17 3.72 -4.98 13.66
C THR A 17 2.69 -5.70 12.77
N GLU A 18 2.31 -6.92 13.16
CA GLU A 18 1.25 -7.69 12.48
C GLU A 18 -0.11 -6.99 12.52
N LEU A 19 -0.44 -6.36 13.64
CA LEU A 19 -1.69 -5.61 13.80
C LEU A 19 -1.76 -4.42 12.85
N GLU A 20 -0.63 -3.73 12.64
CA GLU A 20 -0.54 -2.63 11.69
C GLU A 20 -0.65 -3.11 10.24
N ALA A 21 -0.04 -4.25 9.92
CA ALA A 21 -0.19 -4.86 8.60
C ALA A 21 -1.64 -5.26 8.32
N TYR A 22 -2.34 -5.80 9.33
CA TYR A 22 -3.77 -6.09 9.24
C TYR A 22 -4.59 -4.81 9.06
N ALA A 23 -4.35 -3.76 9.85
CA ALA A 23 -5.05 -2.49 9.74
C ALA A 23 -4.85 -1.83 8.37
N LEU A 24 -3.63 -1.87 7.83
CA LEU A 24 -3.29 -1.37 6.49
C LEU A 24 -4.03 -2.13 5.38
N LYS A 25 -4.10 -3.45 5.49
CA LYS A 25 -4.88 -4.28 4.56
C LYS A 25 -6.36 -3.88 4.57
N GLN A 26 -6.96 -3.74 5.75
CA GLN A 26 -8.36 -3.33 5.90
C GLN A 26 -8.62 -1.92 5.37
N TRP A 27 -7.69 -0.99 5.63
CA TRP A 27 -7.74 0.37 5.08
C TRP A 27 -7.69 0.34 3.56
N GLY A 28 -6.76 -0.39 2.97
CA GLY A 28 -6.63 -0.53 1.52
C GLY A 28 -7.92 -1.02 0.84
N PHE A 29 -8.53 -2.10 1.36
CA PHE A 29 -9.80 -2.61 0.82
C PHE A 29 -10.95 -1.59 0.88
N LYS A 30 -11.01 -0.77 1.94
CA LYS A 30 -12.07 0.22 2.12
C LYS A 30 -11.84 1.50 1.32
N SER A 31 -10.60 1.93 1.20
CA SER A 31 -10.21 3.17 0.52
C SER A 31 -10.11 3.00 -1.00
N PHE A 32 -9.83 1.78 -1.48
CA PHE A 32 -9.68 1.48 -2.91
C PHE A 32 -10.60 0.33 -3.35
N PRO A 33 -11.94 0.47 -3.22
CA PRO A 33 -12.88 -0.61 -3.47
C PRO A 33 -12.92 -1.09 -4.93
N SER A 34 -12.46 -0.27 -5.89
CA SER A 34 -12.34 -0.65 -7.31
C SER A 34 -10.98 -1.23 -7.69
N GLY A 35 -10.02 -1.32 -6.75
CA GLY A 35 -8.69 -1.88 -6.97
C GLY A 35 -7.81 -1.12 -7.97
N ASP A 36 -8.27 0.03 -8.47
CA ASP A 36 -7.60 0.82 -9.50
C ASP A 36 -7.11 2.17 -8.93
N PRO A 37 -5.91 2.21 -8.33
CA PRO A 37 -5.27 3.44 -7.88
C PRO A 37 -4.69 4.27 -9.04
N SER A 38 -4.87 3.85 -10.31
CA SER A 38 -4.49 4.66 -11.49
C SER A 38 -5.54 5.68 -11.90
N ARG A 39 -6.71 5.69 -11.25
CA ARG A 39 -7.69 6.77 -11.42
C ARG A 39 -7.07 8.11 -11.04
N ASP A 40 -7.20 9.10 -11.92
CA ASP A 40 -6.66 10.44 -11.73
C ASP A 40 -7.02 11.01 -10.34
N GLY A 41 -6.01 11.50 -9.62
CA GLY A 41 -6.17 12.18 -8.32
C GLY A 41 -5.64 11.42 -7.09
N PHE A 42 -5.18 10.17 -7.23
CA PHE A 42 -4.51 9.48 -6.13
C PHE A 42 -3.01 9.81 -6.05
N PRO A 43 -2.48 10.06 -4.83
CA PRO A 43 -1.04 10.20 -4.66
C PRO A 43 -0.34 8.87 -4.96
N ARG A 44 0.85 8.95 -5.57
CA ARG A 44 1.71 7.78 -5.78
C ARG A 44 2.05 7.17 -4.42
N MET A 45 1.67 5.91 -4.21
CA MET A 45 1.80 5.26 -2.90
C MET A 45 2.36 3.84 -3.04
N PHE A 46 3.24 3.49 -2.10
CA PHE A 46 3.79 2.15 -1.95
C PHE A 46 3.51 1.64 -0.53
N VAL A 47 2.87 0.48 -0.42
CA VAL A 47 2.59 -0.17 0.87
C VAL A 47 3.35 -1.49 0.92
N ASP A 48 4.34 -1.57 1.80
CA ASP A 48 5.17 -2.76 1.95
C ASP A 48 4.64 -3.65 3.09
N CYS A 49 3.89 -4.69 2.74
CA CYS A 49 3.45 -5.73 3.68
C CYS A 49 4.26 -7.03 3.54
N SER A 50 5.40 -7.02 2.84
CA SER A 50 6.14 -8.24 2.48
C SER A 50 6.60 -9.07 3.70
N GLY A 51 6.88 -8.41 4.83
CA GLY A 51 7.21 -9.07 6.10
C GLY A 51 6.05 -9.79 6.80
N TYR A 52 4.82 -9.67 6.28
CA TYR A 52 3.60 -10.17 6.91
C TYR A 52 2.77 -10.97 5.91
N ALA A 53 3.23 -12.19 5.57
CA ALA A 53 2.75 -13.01 4.45
C ALA A 53 1.22 -13.23 4.36
N ASP A 54 0.52 -13.35 5.50
CA ASP A 54 -0.96 -13.48 5.53
C ASP A 54 -1.68 -12.16 5.20
N ASN A 55 -0.99 -11.04 5.43
CA ASN A 55 -1.43 -9.69 5.08
C ASN A 55 -0.87 -9.21 3.72
N ALA A 56 0.10 -9.95 3.13
CA ALA A 56 0.76 -9.63 1.87
C ALA A 56 -0.05 -9.99 0.62
N ARG A 57 -1.11 -10.80 0.75
CA ARG A 57 -2.06 -11.07 -0.35
C ARG A 57 -2.98 -9.87 -0.60
N PHE A 58 -2.37 -8.74 -0.97
CA PHE A 58 -2.97 -7.82 -1.91
C PHE A 58 -2.99 -8.56 -3.25
N ASP A 59 -4.17 -8.91 -3.74
CA ASP A 59 -4.32 -9.65 -4.99
C ASP A 59 -3.78 -8.81 -6.17
N THR A 60 -2.61 -9.24 -6.66
CA THR A 60 -2.01 -9.17 -8.00
C THR A 60 -2.48 -8.14 -9.05
N ARG A 61 -2.73 -6.89 -8.66
CA ARG A 61 -2.55 -5.73 -9.56
C ARG A 61 -1.57 -4.67 -9.05
N THR A 62 -1.04 -4.85 -7.85
CA THR A 62 -0.01 -3.97 -7.26
C THR A 62 1.39 -4.47 -7.60
N ASP A 63 1.68 -4.64 -8.88
CA ASP A 63 3.05 -4.64 -9.40
C ASP A 63 3.25 -3.28 -10.06
N TYR A 64 3.37 -2.21 -9.25
CA TYR A 64 3.64 -0.88 -9.79
C TYR A 64 5.13 -0.72 -10.05
N ARG A 65 5.62 -1.47 -11.04
CA ARG A 65 6.92 -1.25 -11.67
C ARG A 65 6.76 -0.89 -13.15
N ARG A 66 6.85 0.41 -13.42
CA ARG A 66 7.40 1.11 -14.61
C ARG A 66 7.06 2.58 -14.40
N VAL A 67 8.02 3.49 -14.19
CA VAL A 67 9.27 3.74 -14.91
C VAL A 67 10.32 4.24 -13.93
#